data_AF-A0A2V2A8S0-F1
#
_entry.id   AF-A0A2V2A8S0-F1
#
_cell.length_a   1.000
_cell.length_b   1.000
_cell.length_c   1.000
_cell.angle_alpha   90.00
_cell.angle_beta   90.00
_cell.angle_gamma   90.00
#
_symmetry.space_group_name_H-M   'P 1'
#
loop_
_entity.id
_entity.type
_entity.pdbx_description
1 polymer ?
#
loop_
_entity_poly.entity_id
_entity_poly.type
_entity_poly.pdbx_seq_one_letter_code
_entity_poly.pdbx_strand_id
1 'polypeptide(L)'
;MTCTLAVSNILGPWSGDDHTGLMQRCREAWDTPLESLNDLMVATFLNQNIATKHLLIEAKRRMEEQERDGTEYFDGQLLEAIERLQSGE
;
A
#
# COMPACT_ATOMS: atom_id res chain seq x y z
N MET A 1 2.43 -19.66 13.65
CA MET A 1 1.78 -19.02 12.50
C MET A 1 2.13 -17.55 12.57
N THR A 2 3.06 -17.09 11.74
CA THR A 2 3.17 -15.67 11.44
C THR A 2 1.98 -15.36 10.54
N CYS A 3 0.88 -14.85 11.12
CA CYS A 3 -0.18 -14.27 10.31
C CYS A 3 0.41 -13.02 9.67
N THR A 4 0.89 -13.15 8.45
CA THR A 4 1.33 -12.04 7.63
C THR A 4 0.10 -11.21 7.28
N LEU A 5 -0.01 -10.03 7.89
CA LEU A 5 -1.15 -9.14 7.75
C LEU A 5 -1.27 -8.68 6.29
N ALA A 6 -2.43 -8.86 5.65
CA ALA A 6 -2.77 -8.36 4.34
C ALA A 6 -3.98 -7.41 4.41
N VAL A 7 -4.29 -6.71 3.31
CA VAL A 7 -5.46 -5.81 3.25
C VAL A 7 -6.75 -6.59 3.48
N SER A 8 -6.85 -7.81 2.95
CA SER A 8 -8.01 -8.68 3.14
C SER A 8 -8.26 -9.07 4.60
N ASN A 9 -7.23 -9.14 5.44
CA ASN A 9 -7.39 -9.36 6.88
C ASN A 9 -7.94 -8.13 7.62
N ILE A 10 -7.72 -6.93 7.06
CA ILE A 10 -8.10 -5.65 7.68
C ILE A 10 -9.51 -5.23 7.23
N LEU A 11 -9.79 -5.33 5.93
CA LEU A 11 -11.02 -4.82 5.31
C LEU A 11 -11.97 -5.95 4.85
N GLY A 12 -11.54 -7.21 4.91
CA GLY A 12 -12.30 -8.34 4.39
C GLY A 12 -11.99 -8.65 2.92
N PRO A 13 -12.67 -9.65 2.33
CA PRO A 13 -12.47 -10.01 0.93
C PRO A 13 -12.81 -8.83 0.01
N TRP A 14 -12.15 -8.78 -1.14
CA TRP A 14 -12.43 -7.77 -2.16
C TRP A 14 -13.90 -7.81 -2.59
N SER A 15 -14.55 -6.64 -2.61
CA SER A 15 -15.97 -6.50 -2.93
C SER A 15 -16.23 -5.49 -4.05
N GLY A 16 -15.19 -5.00 -4.72
CA GLY A 16 -15.30 -4.06 -5.84
C GLY A 16 -15.41 -4.78 -7.18
N ASP A 17 -15.88 -4.07 -8.21
CA ASP A 17 -15.75 -4.53 -9.58
C ASP A 17 -14.48 -3.95 -10.23
N ASP A 18 -13.71 -4.76 -10.94
CA ASP A 18 -12.39 -4.35 -11.46
C ASP A 18 -12.47 -3.66 -12.83
N HIS A 19 -13.28 -2.60 -12.93
CA HIS A 19 -13.55 -1.93 -14.20
C HIS A 19 -12.40 -1.03 -14.70
N THR A 20 -11.40 -0.78 -13.87
CA THR A 20 -10.25 0.07 -14.21
C THR A 20 -8.94 -0.63 -13.84
N GLY A 21 -7.85 -0.28 -14.54
CA GLY A 21 -6.53 -0.83 -14.23
C GLY A 21 -6.04 -0.49 -12.82
N LEU A 22 -6.53 0.58 -12.19
CA LEU A 22 -6.26 0.88 -10.79
C LEU A 22 -6.94 -0.12 -9.85
N MET A 23 -8.23 -0.39 -10.08
CA MET A 23 -8.98 -1.36 -9.28
C MET A 23 -8.43 -2.78 -9.47
N GLN A 24 -8.13 -3.17 -10.71
CA GLN A 24 -7.51 -4.45 -11.00
C GLN A 24 -6.18 -4.64 -10.22
N ARG A 25 -5.29 -3.65 -10.24
CA ARG A 25 -4.03 -3.69 -9.46
C ARG A 25 -4.29 -3.80 -7.96
N CYS A 26 -5.27 -3.04 -7.44
CA CYS A 26 -5.62 -3.11 -6.02
C CYS A 26 -6.11 -4.50 -5.64
N ARG A 27 -6.94 -5.13 -6.48
CA ARG A 27 -7.40 -6.50 -6.29
C ARG A 27 -6.27 -7.51 -6.36
N GLU A 28 -5.40 -7.40 -7.36
CA GLU A 28 -4.26 -8.32 -7.54
C GLU A 28 -3.31 -8.32 -6.33
N ALA A 29 -3.17 -7.19 -5.63
CA ALA A 29 -2.36 -7.07 -4.42
C ALA A 29 -3.14 -7.24 -3.10
N TRP A 30 -4.46 -7.50 -3.14
CA TRP A 30 -5.34 -7.41 -1.97
C TRP A 30 -4.99 -8.42 -0.87
N ASP A 31 -4.57 -9.61 -1.26
CA ASP A 31 -4.17 -10.71 -0.39
C ASP A 31 -2.66 -10.79 -0.17
N THR A 32 -1.89 -9.87 -0.74
CA THR A 32 -0.44 -9.80 -0.54
C THR A 32 -0.16 -9.27 0.88
N PRO A 33 0.73 -9.95 1.65
CA PRO A 33 1.20 -9.42 2.93
C PRO A 33 1.73 -7.99 2.81
N LEU A 34 1.43 -7.13 3.78
CA LEU A 34 1.86 -5.72 3.75
C LEU A 34 3.39 -5.60 3.61
N GLU A 35 4.15 -6.47 4.28
CA GLU A 35 5.62 -6.52 4.20
C GLU A 35 6.15 -6.99 2.83
N SER A 36 5.31 -7.70 2.05
CA SER A 36 5.66 -8.24 0.73
C SER A 36 5.15 -7.38 -0.43
N LEU A 37 4.41 -6.30 -0.15
CA LEU A 37 4.06 -5.33 -1.17
C LEU A 37 5.33 -4.66 -1.70
N ASN A 38 5.30 -4.18 -2.94
CA ASN A 38 6.33 -3.26 -3.42
C ASN A 38 5.95 -1.81 -3.05
N ASP A 39 6.92 -0.91 -3.14
CA ASP A 39 6.74 0.49 -2.75
C ASP A 39 5.65 1.18 -3.57
N LEU A 40 5.54 0.82 -4.86
CA LEU A 40 4.45 1.28 -5.72
C LEU A 40 3.07 0.90 -5.15
N MET A 41 2.89 -0.34 -4.70
CA MET A 41 1.59 -0.80 -4.17
C MET A 41 1.29 -0.21 -2.80
N VAL A 42 2.31 -0.02 -1.95
CA VAL A 42 2.13 0.71 -0.68
C VAL A 42 1.67 2.14 -0.97
N ALA A 43 2.34 2.86 -1.88
CA ALA A 43 1.96 4.22 -2.27
C ALA A 43 0.55 4.25 -2.90
N THR A 44 0.24 3.28 -3.75
CA THR A 44 -1.06 3.14 -4.40
C THR A 44 -2.18 2.98 -3.37
N PHE A 45 -2.04 2.05 -2.42
CA PHE A 45 -3.05 1.85 -1.39
C PHE A 45 -3.22 3.07 -0.48
N LEU A 46 -2.13 3.74 -0.09
CA LEU A 46 -2.18 4.99 0.67
C LEU A 46 -2.96 6.08 -0.10
N ASN A 47 -2.65 6.29 -1.38
CA ASN A 47 -3.34 7.27 -2.22
C ASN A 47 -4.82 6.96 -2.44
N GLN A 48 -5.21 5.67 -2.37
CA GLN A 48 -6.60 5.23 -2.46
C GLN A 48 -7.33 5.18 -1.10
N ASN A 49 -6.67 5.63 -0.01
CA ASN A 49 -7.20 5.54 1.35
C ASN A 49 -7.54 4.11 1.81
N ILE A 50 -6.84 3.11 1.28
CA ILE A 50 -7.03 1.70 1.63
C ILE A 50 -6.13 1.37 2.83
N ALA A 51 -6.70 0.78 3.88
CA ALA A 51 -5.99 0.29 5.08
C ALA A 51 -4.94 1.27 5.66
N THR A 52 -5.19 2.58 5.55
CA THR A 52 -4.20 3.65 5.75
C THR A 52 -3.41 3.56 7.04
N LYS A 53 -4.07 3.26 8.17
CA LYS A 53 -3.41 3.14 9.48
C LYS A 53 -2.30 2.09 9.49
N HIS A 54 -2.54 0.93 8.89
CA HIS A 54 -1.57 -0.16 8.87
C HIS A 54 -0.49 0.08 7.82
N LEU A 55 -0.89 0.58 6.64
CA LEU A 55 0.05 0.89 5.57
C LEU A 55 0.96 2.08 5.88
N LEU A 56 0.52 3.07 6.66
CA LEU A 56 1.40 4.17 7.10
C LEU A 56 2.50 3.67 8.04
N ILE A 57 2.22 2.67 8.88
CA ILE A 57 3.23 2.06 9.76
C ILE A 57 4.27 1.33 8.90
N GLU A 58 3.81 0.51 7.96
CA GLU A 58 4.70 -0.23 7.06
C GLU A 58 5.50 0.69 6.15
N ALA A 59 4.87 1.74 5.60
CA ALA A 59 5.54 2.72 4.76
C ALA A 59 6.67 3.45 5.50
N LYS A 60 6.43 3.86 6.75
CA LYS A 60 7.46 4.48 7.60
C LYS A 60 8.61 3.52 7.90
N ARG A 61 8.29 2.28 8.28
CA ARG A 61 9.29 1.23 8.53
C ARG A 61 10.18 1.03 7.30
N ARG A 62 9.60 0.98 6.10
CA ARG A 62 10.33 0.87 4.83
C ARG A 62 11.28 2.04 4.59
N MET A 63 10.83 3.27 4.84
CA MET A 63 11.68 4.46 4.66
C MET A 63 12.92 4.45 5.58
N GLU A 64 12.82 3.80 6.74
CA GLU A 64 13.90 3.75 7.72
C GLU A 64 14.83 2.54 7.52
N GLU A 65 14.28 1.38 7.14
CA GLU A 65 14.97 0.09 7.25
C GLU A 65 15.26 -0.60 5.90
N GLN A 66 14.58 -0.20 4.82
CA GLN A 66 14.58 -0.94 3.56
C GLN A 66 15.15 -0.12 2.41
N GLU A 67 15.95 -0.77 1.55
CA GLU A 67 16.36 -0.17 0.28
C GLU A 67 15.15 -0.01 -0.64
N ARG A 68 15.05 1.15 -1.31
CA ARG A 68 13.96 1.43 -2.24
C ARG A 68 13.97 0.40 -3.37
N ASP A 69 12.82 -0.21 -3.64
CA ASP A 69 12.74 -1.34 -4.59
C ASP A 69 12.71 -0.94 -6.07
N GLY A 70 12.71 0.37 -6.36
CA GLY A 70 12.71 0.93 -7.71
C GLY A 70 11.41 0.70 -8.50
N THR A 71 10.32 0.29 -7.83
CA THR A 71 9.03 0.02 -8.49
C THR A 71 8.15 1.27 -8.68
N GLU A 72 8.48 2.37 -8.00
CA GLU A 72 7.76 3.63 -8.12
C GLU A 72 7.70 4.12 -9.58
N TYR A 73 6.61 4.81 -9.93
CA TYR A 73 6.52 5.46 -11.24
C TYR A 73 7.43 6.69 -11.36
N PHE A 74 7.75 7.31 -10.23
CA PHE A 74 8.65 8.44 -10.12
C PHE A 74 9.32 8.45 -8.76
N ASP A 75 10.53 9.00 -8.69
CA ASP A 75 11.32 9.05 -7.46
C ASP A 75 10.57 9.78 -6.35
N GLY A 76 10.37 9.08 -5.22
CA GLY A 76 9.75 9.67 -4.03
C GLY A 76 8.22 9.52 -3.96
N GLN A 77 7.61 8.75 -4.85
CA GLN A 77 6.15 8.53 -4.88
C GLN A 77 5.57 8.05 -3.54
N LEU A 78 6.23 7.12 -2.86
CA LEU A 78 5.84 6.60 -1.55
C LEU A 78 5.97 7.66 -0.47
N LEU A 79 7.03 8.47 -0.52
CA LEU A 79 7.21 9.56 0.43
C LEU A 79 6.09 10.60 0.28
N GLU A 80 5.77 10.99 -0.94
CA GLU A 80 4.66 11.91 -1.23
C GLU A 80 3.31 11.36 -0.71
N ALA A 81 3.06 10.06 -0.88
CA ALA A 81 1.85 9.41 -0.37
C ALA A 81 1.77 9.42 1.17
N ILE A 82 2.91 9.26 1.87
CA ILE A 82 2.99 9.37 3.32
C ILE A 82 2.71 10.80 3.77
N GLU A 83 3.35 11.78 3.15
CA GLU A 83 3.25 13.21 3.49
C GLU A 83 1.82 13.72 3.31
N ARG A 84 1.17 13.36 2.19
CA ARG A 84 -0.24 13.70 1.94
C ARG A 84 -1.16 13.33 3.12
N LEU A 85 -1.02 12.10 3.64
CA LEU A 85 -1.86 11.61 4.73
C LEU A 85 -1.52 12.23 6.10
N GLN A 86 -0.32 12.79 6.25
CA GLN A 86 0.08 13.51 7.47
C GLN A 86 -0.36 14.98 7.45
N SER A 87 -0.37 15.59 6.26
CA SER A 87 -0.76 16.99 6.04
C SER A 87 -2.28 17.22 6.13
N GLY A 88 -3.09 16.15 6.09
CA GLY A 88 -4.55 16.23 6.30
C GLY A 88 -5.33 16.81 5.12
N GLU A 89 -4.74 16.83 3.92
CA GLU A 89 -5.37 17.24 2.66
C GLU A 89 -6.04 16.09 1.89
#